data_AF-A0A368GMC2-F1
#
_entry.id   AF-A0A368GMC2-F1
#
_cell.length_a   1.000
_cell.length_b   1.000
_cell.length_c   1.000
_cell.angle_alpha   90.00
_cell.angle_beta   90.00
_cell.angle_gamma   90.00
#
_symmetry.space_group_name_H-M   'P 1'
#
loop_
_entity.id
_entity.type
_entity.pdbx_description
1 polymer ?
#
loop_
_entity_poly.entity_id
_entity_poly.type
_entity_poly.pdbx_seq_one_letter_code
_entity_poly.pdbx_strand_id
1 'polypeptide(L)'
;MLRDTYGLPLVAFYVDKLGRPQLAQKHLYQLTAHRGLPYLFICGTFIGSDQHIQNYHKNGQIPQLVEYVCGDERKKKKTKKTSS
;
A
#
# COMPACT_ATOMS: atom_id res chain seq x y z
N MET A 1 -14.76 6.36 -5.32
CA MET A 1 -13.61 6.08 -4.41
C MET A 1 -12.40 5.67 -5.26
N LEU A 2 -11.16 5.68 -4.72
CA LEU A 2 -9.93 5.31 -5.46
C LEU A 2 -10.07 3.97 -6.22
N ARG A 3 -10.78 3.00 -5.62
CA ARG A 3 -11.10 1.70 -6.23
C ARG A 3 -11.82 1.84 -7.58
N ASP A 4 -12.90 2.62 -7.59
CA ASP A 4 -13.75 2.81 -8.78
C ASP A 4 -13.02 3.61 -9.85
N THR A 5 -12.16 4.54 -9.43
CA THR A 5 -11.39 5.40 -10.34
C THR A 5 -10.33 4.62 -11.10
N TYR A 6 -9.64 3.68 -10.45
CA TYR A 6 -8.49 3.00 -11.06
C TYR A 6 -8.76 1.56 -11.50
N GLY A 7 -9.93 1.00 -11.18
CA GLY A 7 -10.26 -0.40 -11.53
C GLY A 7 -9.33 -1.42 -10.87
N LEU A 8 -8.60 -1.02 -9.84
CA LEU A 8 -7.63 -1.87 -9.16
C LEU A 8 -8.29 -2.59 -7.98
N PRO A 9 -7.86 -3.82 -7.66
CA PRO A 9 -8.31 -4.53 -6.45
C PRO A 9 -7.79 -3.79 -5.21
N LEU A 10 -8.60 -2.84 -4.73
CA LEU A 10 -8.34 -2.09 -3.51
C LEU A 10 -8.99 -2.81 -2.34
N VAL A 11 -8.19 -3.17 -1.34
CA VAL A 11 -8.68 -3.72 -0.07
C VAL A 11 -8.49 -2.67 1.01
N ALA A 12 -9.57 -2.33 1.72
CA ALA A 12 -9.53 -1.45 2.88
C ALA A 12 -9.59 -2.29 4.16
N PHE A 13 -8.62 -2.08 5.05
CA PHE A 13 -8.62 -2.67 6.38
C PHE A 13 -8.88 -1.58 7.42
N TYR A 14 -9.92 -1.78 8.22
CA TYR A 14 -10.30 -0.88 9.30
C TYR A 14 -9.63 -1.34 10.58
N VAL A 15 -8.64 -0.57 11.06
CA VAL A 15 -7.81 -0.96 12.21
C VAL A 15 -8.64 -1.13 13.47
N ASP A 16 -9.69 -0.33 13.64
CA ASP A 16 -10.66 -0.39 14.74
C ASP A 16 -11.53 -1.65 14.73
N LYS A 17 -11.68 -2.32 13.58
CA LYS A 17 -12.46 -3.56 13.44
C LYS A 17 -11.63 -4.82 13.68
N LEU A 18 -10.32 -4.68 13.90
CA LEU A 18 -9.45 -5.81 14.21
C LEU A 18 -9.62 -6.20 15.68
N GLY A 19 -9.48 -7.49 16.00
CA GLY A 19 -9.56 -7.98 17.39
C GLY A 19 -8.46 -7.43 18.33
N ARG A 20 -7.39 -6.83 17.77
CA ARG A 20 -6.27 -6.23 18.51
C ARG A 20 -5.80 -4.92 17.86
N PRO A 21 -6.58 -3.83 17.93
CA PRO A 21 -6.31 -2.59 17.20
C PRO A 21 -5.01 -1.91 17.64
N GLN A 22 -4.70 -1.93 18.94
CA GLN A 22 -3.49 -1.32 19.50
C GLN A 22 -2.21 -2.01 18.98
N LEU A 23 -2.23 -3.34 18.86
CA LEU A 23 -1.10 -4.10 18.33
C LEU A 23 -0.89 -3.80 16.84
N ALA A 24 -1.98 -3.73 16.07
CA ALA A 24 -1.93 -3.35 14.66
C ALA A 24 -1.36 -1.93 14.48
N GLN A 25 -1.82 -0.95 15.25
CA GLN A 25 -1.27 0.41 15.22
C GLN A 25 0.22 0.46 15.58
N LYS A 26 0.65 -0.30 16.59
CA LYS A 26 2.07 -0.39 16.96
C LYS A 26 2.91 -0.93 15.80
N HIS A 27 2.48 -2.00 15.16
CA HIS A 27 3.20 -2.56 14.01
C HIS A 27 3.18 -1.64 12.78
N LEU A 28 2.05 -0.99 12.49
CA LEU A 28 1.97 -0.01 11.41
C LEU A 28 2.94 1.15 11.64
N TYR A 29 3.04 1.66 12.87
CA TYR A 29 4.03 2.69 13.20
C TYR A 29 5.46 2.18 13.03
N GLN A 30 5.77 0.97 13.49
CA GLN A 30 7.10 0.37 13.31
C GLN A 30 7.49 0.20 11.84
N LEU A 31 6.54 -0.15 10.97
CA LEU A 31 6.78 -0.39 9.54
C LEU A 31 6.86 0.90 8.72
N THR A 32 6.14 1.94 9.13
CA THR A 32 5.93 3.15 8.30
C THR A 32 6.56 4.40 8.89
N ALA A 33 7.02 4.35 10.14
CA ALA A 33 7.38 5.50 10.97
C ALA A 33 6.29 6.57 11.07
N HIS A 34 5.05 6.26 10.67
CA HIS A 34 3.95 7.20 10.60
C HIS A 34 2.83 6.76 11.56
N ARG A 35 2.19 7.73 12.23
CA ARG A 35 1.13 7.46 13.22
C ARG A 35 -0.28 7.74 12.71
N GLY A 36 -0.41 8.60 11.70
CA GLY A 36 -1.68 8.99 11.12
C GLY A 36 -2.22 7.96 10.12
N LEU A 37 -3.52 7.68 10.23
CA LEU A 37 -4.31 6.98 9.24
C LEU A 37 -4.85 7.96 8.18
N PRO A 38 -5.22 7.49 6.98
CA PRO A 38 -5.00 6.14 6.43
C PRO A 38 -3.55 5.87 6.01
N TYR A 39 -3.20 4.59 5.85
CA TYR A 39 -1.95 4.14 5.21
C TYR A 39 -2.25 3.54 3.84
N LEU A 40 -1.50 3.93 2.81
CA LEU A 40 -1.55 3.31 1.49
C LEU A 40 -0.37 2.35 1.32
N PHE A 41 -0.72 1.10 1.02
CA PHE A 41 0.23 0.08 0.61
C PHE A 41 -0.08 -0.33 -0.83
N ILE A 42 0.96 -0.45 -1.65
CA ILE A 42 0.87 -0.97 -3.01
C ILE A 42 1.84 -2.14 -3.12
N CYS A 43 1.34 -3.32 -3.49
CA CYS A 43 2.13 -4.56 -3.56
C CYS A 43 3.01 -4.80 -2.30
N GLY A 44 2.45 -4.54 -1.12
CA GLY A 44 3.12 -4.73 0.17
C GLY A 44 4.10 -3.62 0.57
N THR A 45 4.37 -2.65 -0.30
CA THR A 45 5.26 -1.51 0.00
C THR A 45 4.45 -0.35 0.54
N PHE A 46 4.93 0.28 1.62
CA PHE A 46 4.33 1.51 2.15
C PHE A 46 4.62 2.68 1.22
N ILE A 47 3.56 3.35 0.76
CA ILE A 47 3.65 4.46 -0.21
C ILE A 47 3.47 5.80 0.49
N GLY A 48 2.60 5.86 1.49
CA GLY A 48 2.36 7.09 2.24
C GLY A 48 1.04 7.10 2.99
N SER A 49 0.81 8.22 3.65
CA SER A 49 -0.39 8.52 4.43
C SER A 49 -1.35 9.47 3.68
N ASP A 50 -2.37 10.00 4.37
CA ASP A 50 -3.43 10.84 3.81
C ASP A 50 -2.97 11.90 2.79
N GLN A 51 -2.04 12.77 3.18
CA GLN A 51 -1.54 13.84 2.30
C GLN A 51 -0.92 13.30 1.01
N HIS A 52 -0.18 12.20 1.11
CA HIS A 52 0.43 11.54 -0.04
C HIS A 52 -0.64 10.96 -0.96
N ILE A 53 -1.63 10.28 -0.38
CA ILE A 53 -2.76 9.68 -1.12
C ILE A 53 -3.51 10.76 -1.90
N GLN A 54 -3.85 11.87 -1.23
CA GLN A 54 -4.55 12.97 -1.87
C GLN A 54 -3.73 13.58 -3.01
N ASN A 55 -2.43 13.79 -2.81
CA ASN A 55 -1.56 14.36 -3.83
C ASN A 55 -1.41 13.43 -5.04
N TYR A 56 -1.13 12.13 -4.82
CA TYR A 56 -1.01 11.15 -5.91
C TYR A 56 -2.33 10.96 -6.66
N HIS A 57 -3.46 11.02 -5.96
CA HIS A 57 -4.77 10.96 -6.59
C HIS A 57 -5.03 12.18 -7.47
N LYS A 58 -4.81 13.39 -6.92
CA LYS A 58 -4.99 14.66 -7.63
C LYS A 58 -4.11 14.74 -8.89
N ASN A 59 -2.89 14.21 -8.80
CA ASN A 59 -1.94 14.22 -9.91
C ASN A 59 -2.08 13.01 -10.86
N GLY A 60 -3.04 12.10 -10.61
CA GLY A 60 -3.23 10.91 -11.45
C GLY A 60 -2.08 9.90 -11.41
N GLN A 61 -1.23 9.92 -10.38
CA GLN A 61 0.01 9.14 -10.30
C GLN A 61 -0.19 7.71 -9.75
N ILE A 62 -1.37 7.40 -9.21
CA ILE A 62 -1.65 6.09 -8.60
C ILE A 62 -1.37 4.91 -9.57
N PRO A 63 -1.78 4.91 -10.84
CA PRO A 63 -1.48 3.81 -11.76
C PRO A 63 0.01 3.63 -12.03
N GLN A 64 0.76 4.72 -12.18
CA GLN A 64 2.20 4.68 -12.41
C GLN A 64 2.95 4.12 -11.19
N LEU A 65 2.53 4.50 -9.98
CA LEU A 65 3.06 3.93 -8.74
C LEU A 65 2.79 2.43 -8.66
N VAL A 66 1.62 1.97 -9.08
CA VAL A 66 1.28 0.54 -9.12
C VAL A 66 2.20 -0.19 -10.09
N GLU A 67 2.37 0.31 -11.30
CA GLU A 67 3.25 -0.33 -12.28
C GLU A 67 4.70 -0.38 -11.78
N TYR A 68 5.20 0.72 -11.22
CA TYR A 68 6.56 0.82 -10.69
C TYR A 68 6.79 -0.16 -9.53
N VAL A 69 5.94 -0.13 -8.50
CA VAL A 69 6.11 -0.90 -7.27
C VAL A 69 5.80 -2.38 -7.49
N CYS A 70 4.72 -2.70 -8.19
CA CYS A 70 4.35 -4.09 -8.47
C CYS A 70 5.21 -4.73 -9.58
N GLY A 71 5.76 -3.92 -10.49
CA GLY A 71 6.68 -4.39 -11.53
C GLY A 71 7.97 -4.95 -10.95
N ASP A 72 8.50 -4.33 -9.88
CA ASP A 72 9.69 -4.81 -9.17
C ASP A 72 9.44 -6.15 -8.47
N GLU A 73 8.29 -6.31 -7.82
CA GLU A 73 7.86 -7.59 -7.21
C GLU A 73 7.75 -8.72 -8.23
N ARG A 74 7.26 -8.44 -9.44
CA ARG A 74 7.18 -9.44 -10.53
C ARG A 74 8.57 -9.86 -11.02
N LYS A 75 9.55 -8.94 -11.05
CA LYS A 75 10.94 -9.27 -11.40
C LYS A 75 11.59 -10.11 -10.32
N LYS A 76 11.44 -9.74 -9.04
CA LYS A 76 11.98 -10.52 -7.89
C LYS A 76 11.42 -11.94 -7.80
N LYS A 77 10.13 -12.14 -8.11
CA LYS A 77 9.51 -13.48 -8.16
C LYS A 77 10.04 -14.35 -9.31
N LYS A 78 10.49 -13.76 -10.42
CA LYS A 78 11.10 -14.53 -11.53
C LYS A 78 12.51 -15.01 -11.19
N THR A 79 13.33 -14.20 -10.55
CA THR A 79 14.71 -14.58 -10.19
C THR A 79 14.78 -15.70 -9.14
N LYS A 80 13.79 -15.77 -8.24
CA LYS A 80 13.67 -16.85 -7.24
C LYS A 80 13.25 -18.21 -7.81
N LYS A 81 12.79 -18.30 -9.06
CA LYS A 81 12.29 -19.55 -9.68
C LYS A 81 13.32 -20.26 -10.56
N THR A 82 14.53 -19.73 -10.73
CA THR A 82 15.57 -20.30 -11.62
C THR A 82 16.77 -20.85 -10.86
N SER A 83 16.67 -20.99 -9.54
CA SER A 83 17.68 -21.61 -8.67
C SER A 83 17.05 -22.78 -7.90
N SER A 84 16.71 -23.84 -8.63
CA SER A 84 16.45 -25.19 -8.12
C SER A 84 16.71 -26.20 -9.24
#